data_AF-A0A381S0D5-F1
#
_entry.id   AF-A0A381S0D5-F1
#
_cell.length_a   1.000
_cell.length_b   1.000
_cell.length_c   1.000
_cell.angle_alpha   90.00
_cell.angle_beta   90.00
_cell.angle_gamma   90.00
#
_symmetry.space_group_name_H-M   'P 1'
#
loop_
_entity.id
_entity.type
_entity.pdbx_description
1 polymer ?
#
loop_
_entity_poly.entity_id
_entity_poly.type
_entity_poly.pdbx_seq_one_letter_code
_entity_poly.pdbx_strand_id
1 'polypeptide(L)' 'MKNPYDKQIGGSHYQKFKIQPSKFVIENELLYPEGCVIKYILRHRLKGKREDLKKAIHFIEMIIERDYPDV' A
#
# COMPACT_ATOMS: atom_id res chain seq x y z
N MET A 1 1.90 -16.73 -20.24
CA MET A 1 1.35 -15.36 -20.07
C MET A 1 2.29 -14.57 -19.17
N LYS A 2 2.59 -13.29 -19.45
CA LYS A 2 3.40 -12.46 -18.54
C LYS A 2 2.60 -12.22 -17.26
N ASN A 3 3.21 -12.43 -16.09
CA ASN A 3 2.55 -12.16 -14.83
C ASN A 3 2.34 -10.63 -14.72
N PRO A 4 1.13 -10.13 -14.38
CA PRO A 4 0.91 -8.70 -14.18
C PRO A 4 1.88 -8.08 -13.16
N TYR A 5 2.39 -8.88 -12.22
CA TYR A 5 3.41 -8.48 -11.24
C TYR A 5 4.85 -8.41 -11.81
N ASP A 6 5.07 -8.70 -13.10
CA ASP A 6 6.38 -8.49 -13.75
C ASP A 6 6.47 -7.08 -14.36
N LYS A 7 5.34 -6.39 -14.53
CA LYS A 7 5.24 -5.09 -15.22
C LYS A 7 4.88 -3.99 -14.24
N GLN A 8 5.71 -2.95 -14.15
CA GLN A 8 5.34 -1.67 -13.51
C GLN A 8 5.24 -0.57 -14.57
N ILE A 9 4.12 0.17 -14.57
CA ILE A 9 3.98 1.38 -15.41
C ILE A 9 4.48 2.58 -14.61
N GLY A 10 5.60 3.16 -15.02
CA GLY A 10 6.22 4.32 -14.38
C GLY A 10 7.04 3.98 -13.13
N GLY A 11 8.37 4.14 -13.21
CA GLY A 11 9.31 3.79 -12.14
C GLY A 11 9.51 2.28 -11.97
N SER A 12 10.22 1.87 -10.92
CA SER A 12 10.56 0.46 -10.65
C SER A 12 10.52 0.08 -9.15
N HIS A 13 9.96 0.93 -8.30
CA HIS A 13 10.05 0.77 -6.84
C HIS A 13 9.31 -0.45 -6.29
N TYR A 14 8.25 -0.96 -6.94
CA TYR A 14 7.53 -2.15 -6.45
C TYR A 14 8.15 -3.48 -6.89
N GLN A 15 8.92 -3.49 -7.99
CA GLN A 15 9.65 -4.67 -8.45
C GLN A 15 10.84 -5.05 -7.56
N LYS A 16 11.23 -4.17 -6.62
CA LYS A 16 12.33 -4.41 -5.67
C LYS A 16 11.92 -5.30 -4.49
N PHE A 17 10.63 -5.55 -4.29
CA PHE A 17 10.13 -6.35 -3.18
C PHE A 17 10.02 -7.81 -3.56
N LYS A 18 10.30 -8.72 -2.61
CA LYS A 18 10.10 -10.17 -2.78
C LYS A 18 8.65 -10.51 -3.13
N ILE A 19 7.70 -9.74 -2.59
CA ILE A 19 6.27 -9.81 -2.89
C ILE A 19 5.83 -8.40 -3.24
N GLN A 20 5.17 -8.22 -4.39
CA GLN A 20 4.60 -6.91 -4.73
C GLN A 20 3.49 -6.53 -3.73
N PRO A 21 3.39 -5.26 -3.32
CA PRO A 21 2.36 -4.82 -2.38
C PRO A 21 0.93 -5.14 -2.85
N SER A 22 0.64 -4.95 -4.14
CA SER A 22 -0.66 -5.27 -4.73
C SER A 22 -0.98 -6.76 -4.64
N LYS A 23 0.00 -7.63 -4.87
CA LYS A 23 -0.17 -9.09 -4.76
C LYS A 23 -0.56 -9.48 -3.33
N PHE A 24 0.16 -8.97 -2.33
CA PHE A 24 -0.13 -9.23 -0.92
C PHE A 24 -1.54 -8.76 -0.53
N VAL A 25 -1.93 -7.55 -0.96
CA VAL A 25 -3.24 -6.97 -0.66
C VAL A 25 -4.37 -7.79 -1.28
N ILE A 26 -4.23 -8.20 -2.54
CA ILE A 26 -5.26 -8.99 -3.24
C ILE A 26 -5.38 -10.39 -2.65
N GLU A 27 -4.27 -11.08 -2.41
CA GLU A 27 -4.28 -12.47 -1.90
C GLU A 27 -4.81 -12.56 -0.45
N ASN A 28 -4.78 -11.46 0.31
CA ASN A 28 -5.33 -11.40 1.67
C ASN A 28 -6.68 -10.66 1.73
N GLU A 29 -7.27 -10.33 0.58
CA GLU A 29 -8.59 -9.69 0.47
C GLU A 29 -8.72 -8.40 1.32
N LEU A 30 -7.64 -7.64 1.43
CA LEU A 30 -7.62 -6.44 2.26
C LEU A 30 -8.43 -5.32 1.61
N LEU A 31 -9.14 -4.57 2.44
CA LEU A 31 -9.88 -3.40 1.99
C LEU A 31 -8.92 -2.29 1.52
N TYR A 32 -9.48 -1.34 0.76
CA TYR A 32 -8.71 -0.31 0.08
C TYR A 32 -7.79 0.53 1.02
N PRO A 33 -8.25 0.98 2.21
CA PRO A 33 -7.40 1.72 3.14
C PRO A 33 -6.16 0.94 3.57
N GLU A 34 -6.31 -0.33 3.94
CA GLU A 34 -5.25 -1.24 4.38
C GLU A 34 -4.22 -1.44 3.27
N GLY A 35 -4.69 -1.66 2.05
CA GLY A 35 -3.82 -1.75 0.88
C GLY A 35 -3.03 -0.47 0.61
N CYS A 36 -3.64 0.69 0.85
CA CYS A 36 -2.95 1.98 0.78
C CYS A 36 -1.89 2.12 1.88
N VAL A 37 -2.18 1.73 3.13
CA VAL A 37 -1.19 1.74 4.23
C VAL A 37 0.04 0.92 3.84
N ILE A 38 -0.15 -0.34 3.41
CA ILE A 38 0.96 -1.23 3.00
C ILE A 38 1.77 -0.60 1.86
N LYS A 39 1.09 -0.10 0.83
CA LYS A 39 1.71 0.57 -0.32
C LYS A 39 2.62 1.73 0.12
N TYR A 40 2.14 2.62 0.98
CA TYR A 40 2.91 3.80 1.41
C TYR A 40 4.01 3.46 2.42
N ILE A 41 3.77 2.53 3.35
CA ILE A 41 4.78 2.03 4.29
C ILE A 41 5.94 1.35 3.57
N LEU A 42 5.69 0.60 2.49
CA LEU A 42 6.78 0.02 1.71
C LEU A 42 7.49 1.07 0.84
N ARG A 43 6.72 2.00 0.25
CA ARG A 43 7.25 2.94 -0.74
C ARG A 43 8.07 4.09 -0.15
N HIS A 44 7.81 4.55 1.08
CA HIS A 44 8.40 5.80 1.61
C HIS A 44 9.94 5.87 1.51
N ARG A 45 10.64 4.74 1.67
CA ARG A 45 12.11 4.68 1.57
C ARG A 45 12.61 4.93 0.14
N LEU A 46 11.81 4.50 -0.83
CA LEU A 46 12.11 4.51 -2.27
C LEU A 46 11.59 5.78 -2.97
N LYS A 47 10.44 6.30 -2.56
CA LYS A 47 9.76 7.47 -3.12
C LYS A 47 8.91 8.15 -2.05
N GLY A 48 8.60 9.44 -2.19
CA GLY A 48 7.65 10.15 -1.34
C GLY A 48 8.14 10.49 0.07
N LYS A 49 9.06 9.72 0.66
CA LYS A 49 9.67 10.00 1.97
C LYS A 49 8.59 10.28 3.02
N ARG A 50 8.72 11.37 3.78
CA ARG A 50 7.79 11.76 4.84
C ARG A 50 6.35 11.90 4.36
N GLU A 51 6.14 12.31 3.10
CA GLU A 51 4.80 12.51 2.55
C GLU A 51 4.02 11.20 2.40
N ASP A 52 4.71 10.10 2.06
CA ASP A 52 4.06 8.78 2.02
C ASP A 52 3.67 8.31 3.44
N LEU A 53 4.46 8.64 4.46
CA LEU A 53 4.11 8.31 5.85
C LEU A 53 2.87 9.08 6.32
N LYS A 54 2.72 10.36 5.95
CA LYS A 54 1.51 11.13 6.21
C LYS A 54 0.28 10.50 5.54
N LYS A 55 0.42 10.04 4.29
CA LYS A 55 -0.66 9.32 3.59
C LYS A 55 -1.00 8.00 4.29
N ALA A 56 -0.01 7.25 4.76
CA ALA A 56 -0.26 6.04 5.54
C ALA A 56 -1.06 6.35 6.82
N ILE A 57 -0.70 7.42 7.56
CA ILE A 57 -1.46 7.88 8.73
C ILE A 57 -2.91 8.18 8.36
N HIS A 58 -3.14 8.94 7.28
CA HIS A 58 -4.51 9.25 6.84
C HIS A 58 -5.36 8.02 6.54
N PHE A 59 -4.79 6.98 5.90
CA PHE A 59 -5.52 5.74 5.68
C PHE A 59 -5.73 4.93 6.96
N ILE A 60 -4.86 5.08 7.97
CA ILE A 60 -5.07 4.50 9.30
C ILE A 60 -6.24 5.21 10.00
N GLU A 61 -6.32 6.55 9.91
CA GLU A 61 -7.46 7.33 10.44
C GLU A 61 -8.79 6.85 9.82
N MET A 62 -8.82 6.61 8.52
CA MET A 62 -10.00 6.04 7.84
C MET A 62 -10.40 4.65 8.36
N ILE A 63 -9.44 3.79 8.69
CA ILE A 63 -9.72 2.45 9.26
C ILE A 63 -10.30 2.60 10.66
N ILE A 64 -9.74 3.52 11.46
CA ILE A 64 -10.24 3.81 12.82
C ILE A 64 -11.69 4.29 12.74
N GLU A 65 -12.00 5.28 11.91
CA GLU A 65 -13.36 5.82 11.77
C GLU A 65 -14.37 4.75 11.28
N ARG A 66 -13.95 3.88 10.35
CA ARG A 66 -14.80 2.84 9.76
C ARG A 66 -15.11 1.70 10.73
N ASP A 67 -14.09 1.19 11.44
CA ASP A 67 -14.19 -0.06 12.20
C ASP A 67 -14.27 0.15 13.71
N TYR A 68 -13.82 1.30 14.18
CA TYR A 68 -13.75 1.68 15.59
C TYR A 68 -14.38 3.06 15.82
N PRO A 69 -15.63 3.30 15.36
CA PRO A 69 -16.29 4.57 15.61
C PRO A 69 -16.45 4.78 17.11
N ASP A 70 -16.19 6.00 17.58
CA ASP A 70 -16.51 6.39 18.96
C ASP A 70 -18.02 6.19 19.17
N VAL A 71 -18.37 5.29 20.09
CA VAL A 71 -19.76 4.93 20.43
C VAL A 71 -20.41 6.02 21.27
#